data_AF-A0A6V7LXU4-F1
#
_entry.id   AF-A0A6V7LXU4-F1
#
_cell.length_a   1.000
_cell.length_b   1.000
_cell.length_c   1.000
_cell.angle_alpha   90.00
_cell.angle_beta   90.00
_cell.angle_gamma   90.00
#
_symmetry.space_group_name_H-M   'P 1'
#
loop_
_entity.id
_entity.type
_entity.pdbx_description
1 polymer ?
#
loop_
_entity_poly.entity_id
_entity_poly.type
_entity_poly.pdbx_seq_one_letter_code
_entity_poly.pdbx_strand_id
1 'polypeptide(L)' 'NWQPPFAVDVDKFKFTPRIQRLNELEAKTRIKLNFLDQIAKFWELQGSSLKIPLVERKALDLYSLHKIVTDE' A
#
# COMPACT_ATOMS: atom_id res chain seq x y z
N ASN A 1 -16.47 -37.11 23.16
CA ASN A 1 -16.56 -36.54 21.81
C ASN A 1 -17.43 -35.30 21.84
N TRP A 2 -16.83 -34.13 21.68
CA TRP A 2 -17.53 -32.86 21.76
C TRP A 2 -17.78 -32.32 20.35
N GLN A 3 -19.06 -32.10 20.02
CA GLN A 3 -19.54 -31.59 18.74
C GLN A 3 -20.71 -30.65 19.04
N PRO A 4 -20.43 -29.39 19.41
CA PRO A 4 -21.48 -28.43 19.69
C PRO A 4 -22.26 -28.11 18.40
N PRO A 5 -23.59 -27.97 18.48
CA PRO A 5 -24.40 -27.61 17.33
C PRO A 5 -24.12 -26.15 16.93
N PHE A 6 -24.25 -25.86 15.64
CA PHE A 6 -24.18 -24.50 15.13
C PHE A 6 -25.45 -23.73 15.57
N ALA A 7 -25.26 -22.68 16.36
CA ALA A 7 -26.37 -21.98 17.03
C ALA A 7 -27.10 -20.95 16.15
N VAL A 8 -26.52 -20.60 14.99
CA VAL A 8 -27.05 -19.53 14.12
C VAL A 8 -27.87 -20.14 12.98
N ASP A 9 -29.09 -19.62 12.80
CA ASP A 9 -29.94 -19.95 11.66
C ASP A 9 -29.38 -19.28 10.39
N VAL A 10 -28.82 -20.10 9.51
CA VAL A 10 -28.12 -19.66 8.29
C VAL A 10 -29.07 -18.95 7.32
N ASP A 11 -30.35 -19.32 7.31
CA ASP A 11 -31.34 -18.76 6.39
C ASP A 11 -31.84 -17.38 6.82
N LYS A 12 -31.67 -17.05 8.10
CA LYS A 12 -32.08 -15.75 8.68
C LYS A 12 -30.92 -14.80 8.91
N PHE A 13 -29.68 -15.28 8.93
CA PHE A 13 -28.53 -14.45 9.23
C PHE A 13 -28.17 -13.55 8.04
N LYS A 14 -28.34 -12.24 8.22
CA LYS A 14 -27.94 -11.22 7.25
C LYS A 14 -26.81 -10.38 7.84
N PHE A 15 -25.77 -10.15 7.05
CA PHE A 15 -24.68 -9.24 7.39
C PHE A 15 -24.30 -8.43 6.16
N THR A 16 -23.72 -7.25 6.39
CA THR A 16 -23.20 -6.41 5.31
C THR A 16 -21.82 -6.94 4.90
N PRO A 17 -21.63 -7.46 3.68
CA PRO A 17 -20.33 -7.94 3.24
C PRO A 17 -19.35 -6.78 3.04
N ARG A 18 -18.06 -7.05 3.23
CA ARG A 18 -16.99 -6.09 2.91
C ARG A 18 -16.39 -6.43 1.55
N ILE A 19 -16.35 -5.46 0.64
CA ILE A 19 -15.67 -5.61 -0.65
C ILE A 19 -14.16 -5.51 -0.40
N GLN A 20 -13.41 -6.53 -0.83
CA GLN A 20 -11.96 -6.57 -0.73
C GLN A 20 -11.35 -6.62 -2.13
N ARG A 21 -10.70 -5.52 -2.56
CA ARG A 21 -10.04 -5.42 -3.86
C ARG A 21 -8.61 -5.98 -3.76
N LEU A 22 -8.40 -7.19 -4.27
CA LEU A 22 -7.11 -7.91 -4.18
C LEU A 22 -5.95 -7.12 -4.82
N ASN A 23 -6.21 -6.40 -5.93
CA ASN A 23 -5.21 -5.60 -6.65
C ASN A 23 -4.78 -4.32 -5.89
N GLU A 24 -5.63 -3.83 -4.97
CA GLU A 24 -5.31 -2.70 -4.08
C GLU A 24 -4.75 -3.19 -2.73
N LEU A 25 -4.74 -4.50 -2.50
CA LEU A 25 -4.29 -5.15 -1.27
C LEU A 25 -2.79 -5.47 -1.29
N GLU A 26 -2.07 -5.06 -2.33
CA GLU A 26 -0.64 -5.28 -2.43
C GLU A 26 0.10 -4.30 -1.52
N ALA A 27 0.46 -4.77 -0.31
CA ALA A 27 1.13 -3.97 0.72
C ALA A 27 2.40 -3.25 0.18
N LYS A 28 3.09 -3.85 -0.79
CA LYS A 28 4.29 -3.28 -1.44
C LYS A 28 3.98 -1.97 -2.15
N THR A 29 2.89 -1.92 -2.92
CA THR A 29 2.49 -0.73 -3.68
C THR A 29 2.05 0.40 -2.75
N ARG A 30 1.37 0.07 -1.64
CA ARG A 30 0.97 1.05 -0.63
C ARG A 30 2.17 1.70 0.09
N ILE A 31 3.17 0.90 0.45
CA ILE A 31 4.39 1.42 1.10
C ILE A 31 5.12 2.38 0.16
N LYS A 32 5.25 2.00 -1.12
CA LYS A 32 5.89 2.83 -2.14
C LYS A 32 5.14 4.15 -2.39
N LEU A 33 3.81 4.12 -2.46
CA LEU A 33 3.00 5.34 -2.61
C LEU A 33 3.11 6.25 -1.39
N ASN A 34 3.07 5.69 -0.17
CA ASN A 34 3.26 6.48 1.05
C ASN A 34 4.65 7.13 1.10
N PHE A 35 5.69 6.43 0.68
CA PHE A 35 7.04 6.99 0.61
C PHE A 35 7.11 8.17 -0.38
N LEU A 36 6.53 8.01 -1.57
CA LEU A 36 6.48 9.09 -2.58
C LEU A 36 5.65 10.30 -2.11
N ASP A 37 4.57 10.08 -1.38
CA ASP A 37 3.77 11.15 -0.78
C ASP A 37 4.55 11.92 0.29
N GLN A 38 5.28 11.21 1.16
CA GLN A 38 6.12 11.84 2.19
C GLN A 38 7.25 12.67 1.60
N ILE A 39 7.95 12.15 0.58
CA ILE A 39 9.06 12.89 -0.03
C ILE A 39 8.56 14.07 -0.85
N ALA A 40 7.41 13.96 -1.52
CA ALA A 40 6.77 15.10 -2.20
C ALA A 40 6.44 16.23 -1.22
N LYS A 41 5.79 15.90 -0.09
CA LYS A 41 5.49 16.86 0.99
C LYS A 41 6.74 17.51 1.56
N PHE A 42 7.82 16.73 1.74
CA PHE A 42 9.10 17.27 2.20
C PHE A 42 9.61 18.36 1.25
N TRP A 43 9.65 18.10 -0.05
CA TRP A 43 10.11 19.08 -1.04
C TRP A 43 9.20 20.31 -1.12
N GLU A 44 7.88 20.11 -1.08
CA GLU A 44 6.91 21.21 -1.05
C GLU A 44 7.14 22.14 0.15
N LEU A 45 7.42 21.58 1.33
CA LEU A 45 7.78 22.34 2.53
C LEU A 45 9.10 23.10 2.38
N GLN A 46 10.04 22.59 1.59
CA GLN A 46 11.29 23.30 1.25
C GLN A 46 11.12 24.33 0.12
N GLY A 47 9.90 24.52 -0.40
CA GLY A 47 9.61 25.46 -1.48
C GLY A 47 10.05 24.98 -2.87
N SER A 48 10.28 23.67 -3.04
CA SER A 48 10.67 23.07 -4.31
C SER A 48 9.71 21.95 -4.71
N SER A 49 9.58 21.70 -6.01
CA SER A 49 8.79 20.55 -6.49
C SER A 49 9.70 19.34 -6.64
N LEU A 50 9.23 18.18 -6.15
CA LEU A 50 9.91 16.91 -6.40
C LEU A 50 9.94 16.63 -7.91
N LYS A 51 11.13 16.56 -8.51
CA LYS A 51 11.34 16.15 -9.90
C LYS A 51 11.99 14.78 -9.94
N ILE A 52 11.30 13.80 -10.51
CA ILE A 52 11.82 12.44 -10.65
C ILE A 52 12.68 12.37 -11.91
N PRO A 53 13.98 12.01 -11.81
CA PRO A 53 14.85 11.91 -12.98
C PRO A 53 14.51 10.68 -13.83
N LEU A 54 14.80 10.77 -15.13
CA LEU A 54 14.72 9.66 -16.07
C LEU A 54 16.11 9.02 -16.21
N VAL A 55 16.21 7.72 -15.90
CA VAL A 55 17.43 6.91 -16.07
C VAL A 55 17.12 5.82 -17.09
N GLU A 56 17.94 5.67 -18.12
CA GLU A 56 17.72 4.68 -19.20
C GLU A 56 16.30 4.76 -19.82
N ARG A 57 15.78 5.98 -19.98
CA ARG A 57 14.40 6.26 -20.49
C ARG A 57 13.26 5.77 -19.58
N LYS A 58 13.55 5.42 -18.33
CA LYS A 58 12.57 5.03 -17.31
C LYS A 58 12.62 5.99 -16.13
N ALA A 59 11.47 6.30 -15.52
CA ALA A 59 11.43 7.08 -14.30
C ALA A 59 12.13 6.32 -13.16
N LEU A 60 13.02 7.01 -12.44
CA LEU A 60 13.76 6.43 -11.33
C LEU A 60 12.82 6.00 -10.20
N ASP A 61 13.01 4.77 -9.71
CA ASP A 61 12.29 4.26 -8.56
C ASP A 61 12.95 4.72 -7.25
N LEU A 62 12.49 5.86 -6.73
CA LEU A 62 13.04 6.46 -5.51
C LEU A 62 12.92 5.56 -4.28
N TYR A 63 11.86 4.75 -4.17
CA TYR A 63 11.65 3.88 -3.02
C TYR A 63 12.67 2.73 -3.01
N SER A 64 12.85 2.07 -4.16
CA SER A 64 13.85 1.00 -4.31
C SER A 64 15.27 1.53 -4.15
N LEU A 65 15.57 2.71 -4.72
CA LEU A 65 16.88 3.34 -4.57
C LEU A 65 17.19 3.66 -3.11
N HIS A 66 16.26 4.32 -2.41
CA HIS A 66 16.43 4.65 -0.99
C HIS A 66 16.69 3.38 -0.16
N LYS A 67 15.91 2.32 -0.41
CA LYS A 67 16.08 1.06 0.31
C LYS A 67 17.48 0.46 0.10
N ILE A 68 17.94 0.37 -1.15
CA ILE A 68 19.26 -0.20 -1.48
C ILE A 68 20.37 0.63 -0.81
N VAL A 69 20.31 1.96 -0.93
CA VAL A 69 21.34 2.86 -0.36
C VAL A 69 21.34 2.86 1.17
N THR A 70 20.20 2.58 1.82
CA THR A 70 20.12 2.50 3.29
C THR A 70 20.55 1.13 3.81
N ASP A 71 20.35 0.07 3.01
CA ASP A 71 20.75 -1.29 3.35
C ASP A 71 22.26 -1.54 3.10
N GLU A 72 22.96 -0.65 2.37
CA GLU A 72 24.42 -0.55 2.26
C GLU A 72 25.06 0.22 3.43
#